data_AF-A0A9P9S7L9-F1
#
_entry.id   AF-A0A9P9S7L9-F1
#
_cell.length_a   1.000
_cell.length_b   1.000
_cell.length_c   1.000
_cell.angle_alpha   90.00
_cell.angle_beta   90.00
_cell.angle_gamma   90.00
#
_symmetry.space_group_name_H-M   'P 1'
#
loop_
_entity.id
_entity.type
_entity.pdbx_description
1 polymer ?
#
loop_
_entity_poly.entity_id
_entity_poly.type
_entity_poly.pdbx_seq_one_letter_code
_entity_poly.pdbx_strand_id
1 'polypeptide(L)'
;MLLFYKDGSDATNHIRIPTKEAPHRIQAIDPLEQHASHTFLPYLPESNLESASTFNATIASAAPRYQPLKLYNASTWTYSGPLLSPACSSLPPSFHTWATATTSSPSTLLERLLPFLSFLQTFLSAAGAHHYWLTIRATKHTNEYDTPRWHTDENFFEYDPELDGMGFRQKCKDRYWKLATTLLGPSTLFLKNNTDALETLCQTKIRQRKKMGNHACTAIRCLGCSTYADSVRKSLAASLVSFSTESPEFGEVAFFRIGDEEGAVHSEPICNTDRIFVNVVPGTEEHLRNLMSRWGMGFPRAWCFGVPVGFLPSDERESLNKAVEDAAPGRVEGHVHKRSEIQEVGTGSMSVNMGEEYGSWLEVRGFCSAQVFGHV
;
A
#
# COMPACT_ATOMS: atom_id res chain seq x y z
N MET A 1 -38.75 19.78 -59.71
CA MET A 1 -40.04 20.16 -60.31
C MET A 1 -41.12 19.75 -59.30
N LEU A 2 -41.81 20.75 -58.70
CA LEU A 2 -42.91 20.72 -57.69
C LEU A 2 -42.54 20.22 -56.27
N LEU A 3 -42.44 21.01 -55.18
CA LEU A 3 -43.36 21.93 -54.42
C LEU A 3 -44.64 21.19 -53.95
N PHE A 4 -45.07 21.14 -52.67
CA PHE A 4 -45.39 22.18 -51.66
C PHE A 4 -45.44 21.59 -50.20
N TYR A 5 -44.92 22.26 -49.14
CA TYR A 5 -45.60 23.04 -48.07
C TYR A 5 -46.70 22.33 -47.22
N LYS A 6 -46.56 22.23 -45.87
CA LYS A 6 -47.10 23.15 -44.83
C LYS A 6 -47.04 22.58 -43.39
N ASP A 7 -46.92 23.51 -42.43
CA ASP A 7 -46.87 23.38 -40.97
C ASP A 7 -47.96 22.55 -40.28
N GLY A 8 -47.63 22.09 -39.07
CA GLY A 8 -48.58 21.59 -38.08
C GLY A 8 -47.92 21.36 -36.72
N SER A 9 -47.91 22.40 -35.90
CA SER A 9 -47.64 22.34 -34.46
C SER A 9 -48.61 21.40 -33.76
N ASP A 10 -48.11 20.50 -32.91
CA ASP A 10 -48.83 20.15 -31.69
C ASP A 10 -47.90 19.60 -30.61
N ALA A 11 -47.96 20.25 -29.45
CA ALA A 11 -47.26 19.90 -28.24
C ALA A 11 -48.14 18.99 -27.40
N THR A 12 -47.67 17.80 -27.00
CA THR A 12 -48.21 17.11 -25.83
C THR A 12 -47.17 16.20 -25.15
N ASN A 13 -46.78 16.61 -23.95
CA ASN A 13 -46.44 15.82 -22.76
C ASN A 13 -45.64 14.51 -22.92
N HIS A 14 -44.31 14.64 -22.90
CA HIS A 14 -43.45 13.58 -22.39
C HIS A 14 -43.45 13.60 -20.86
N ILE A 15 -44.09 12.60 -20.27
CA ILE A 15 -43.93 12.22 -18.87
C ILE A 15 -42.45 11.91 -18.65
N ARG A 16 -41.73 12.82 -17.97
CA ARG A 16 -40.37 12.54 -17.47
C ARG A 16 -40.49 11.54 -16.32
N ILE A 17 -40.11 10.30 -16.59
CA ILE A 17 -39.77 9.32 -15.55
C ILE A 17 -38.60 9.92 -14.76
N PRO A 18 -38.68 10.05 -13.43
CA PRO A 18 -37.55 10.49 -12.62
C PRO A 18 -36.42 9.49 -12.81
N THR A 19 -35.32 9.94 -13.42
CA THR A 19 -34.05 9.21 -13.37
C THR A 19 -33.71 9.03 -11.90
N LYS A 20 -33.54 7.77 -11.47
CA LYS A 20 -32.98 7.41 -10.17
C LYS A 20 -31.79 8.33 -9.90
N GLU A 21 -31.90 9.15 -8.87
CA GLU A 21 -30.77 9.92 -8.36
C GLU A 21 -29.63 8.93 -8.12
N ALA A 22 -28.47 9.24 -8.72
CA ALA A 22 -27.25 8.50 -8.47
C ALA A 22 -27.01 8.50 -6.96
N PRO A 23 -26.64 7.36 -6.35
CA PRO A 23 -26.39 7.29 -4.92
C PRO A 23 -25.39 8.38 -4.54
N HIS A 24 -25.79 9.22 -3.59
CA HIS A 24 -24.94 10.27 -3.04
C HIS A 24 -23.58 9.69 -2.69
N ARG A 25 -22.55 10.13 -3.42
CA ARG A 25 -21.16 9.76 -3.19
C ARG A 25 -20.75 10.38 -1.86
N ILE A 26 -20.92 9.65 -0.76
CA ILE A 26 -20.43 10.05 0.55
C ILE A 26 -18.90 9.94 0.49
N GLN A 27 -18.26 11.03 0.08
CA GLN A 27 -16.82 11.18 0.15
C GLN A 27 -16.44 11.44 1.60
N ALA A 28 -15.34 10.84 2.05
CA ALA A 28 -14.67 11.32 3.26
C ALA A 28 -14.37 12.80 3.04
N ILE A 29 -14.83 13.65 3.98
CA ILE A 29 -14.53 15.08 3.93
C ILE A 29 -13.01 15.19 3.97
N ASP A 30 -12.44 15.92 3.01
CA ASP A 30 -11.03 16.28 3.05
C ASP A 30 -10.79 17.09 4.34
N PRO A 31 -10.21 16.47 5.39
CA PRO A 31 -10.21 17.08 6.71
C PRO A 31 -9.28 18.30 6.76
N LEU A 32 -8.52 18.53 5.69
CA LEU A 32 -7.37 19.41 5.64
C LEU A 32 -7.28 20.12 4.27
N GLU A 33 -8.40 20.62 3.75
CA GLU A 33 -8.42 21.46 2.52
C GLU A 33 -7.41 22.61 2.58
N GLN A 34 -7.17 23.14 3.78
CA GLN A 34 -6.26 24.24 4.09
C GLN A 34 -4.77 23.85 4.08
N HIS A 35 -4.44 22.57 4.08
CA HIS A 35 -3.05 22.11 4.10
C HIS A 35 -2.52 21.98 2.67
N ALA A 36 -1.21 22.20 2.53
CA ALA A 36 -0.48 22.04 1.26
C ALA A 36 -0.43 20.57 0.83
N SER A 37 0.64 20.13 0.15
CA SER A 37 0.77 18.73 -0.26
C SER A 37 0.90 17.76 0.93
N HIS A 38 1.46 18.22 2.05
CA HIS A 38 1.64 17.42 3.26
C HIS A 38 1.67 18.29 4.53
N THR A 39 1.46 17.64 5.67
CA THR A 39 1.60 18.22 7.01
C THR A 39 1.89 17.11 8.03
N PHE A 40 2.42 17.47 9.20
CA PHE A 40 2.71 16.54 10.28
C PHE A 40 1.78 16.80 11.45
N LEU A 41 1.11 15.74 11.92
CA LEU A 41 0.12 15.82 12.99
C LEU A 41 0.61 15.03 14.19
N PRO A 42 0.62 15.59 15.40
CA PRO A 42 0.96 14.83 16.59
C PRO A 42 -0.16 13.82 16.90
N TYR A 43 0.21 12.56 17.13
CA TYR A 43 -0.70 11.53 17.64
C TYR A 43 -0.35 11.11 19.07
N LEU A 44 0.85 11.45 19.55
CA LEU A 44 1.22 11.33 20.96
C LEU A 44 1.06 12.68 21.66
N PRO A 45 0.56 12.71 22.91
CA PRO A 45 0.45 13.95 23.68
C PRO A 45 1.82 14.54 24.04
N GLU A 46 1.90 15.87 24.15
CA GLU A 46 3.14 16.60 24.48
C GLU A 46 3.78 16.21 25.81
N SER A 47 3.00 15.73 26.78
CA SER A 47 3.51 15.17 28.04
C SER A 47 4.41 13.94 27.84
N ASN A 48 4.25 13.23 26.71
CA ASN A 48 5.16 12.16 26.28
C ASN A 48 6.36 12.69 25.48
N LEU A 49 6.32 13.95 25.01
CA LEU A 49 7.36 14.62 24.22
C LEU A 49 8.35 15.42 25.10
N GLU A 50 7.96 15.95 26.27
CA GLU A 50 8.87 16.71 27.17
C GLU A 50 10.01 15.87 27.75
N SER A 51 9.96 14.54 27.62
CA SER A 51 11.10 13.66 27.87
C SER A 51 12.14 13.66 26.74
N ALA A 52 11.91 14.41 25.65
CA ALA A 52 12.67 14.40 24.41
C ALA A 52 13.19 15.79 23.96
N SER A 53 13.04 16.88 24.72
CA SER A 53 13.46 18.22 24.27
C SER A 53 14.95 18.56 24.48
N THR A 54 15.76 17.66 25.06
CA THR A 54 17.23 17.82 25.16
C THR A 54 17.98 17.09 24.01
N PHE A 55 17.40 17.07 22.80
CA PHE A 55 17.79 16.16 21.71
C PHE A 55 18.76 16.71 20.65
N ASN A 56 19.07 18.02 20.64
CA ASN A 56 19.75 18.63 19.48
C ASN A 56 21.28 18.71 19.53
N ALA A 57 21.95 18.01 20.45
CA ALA A 57 23.40 17.92 20.42
C ALA A 57 23.85 16.47 20.63
N THR A 58 24.46 15.93 19.57
CA THR A 58 25.24 14.67 19.52
C THR A 58 24.47 13.43 19.07
N ILE A 59 24.59 13.18 17.76
CA ILE A 59 24.39 11.89 17.10
C ILE A 59 25.39 10.89 17.70
N ALA A 60 24.97 10.17 18.74
CA ALA A 60 25.40 8.83 19.15
C ALA A 60 24.96 8.64 20.62
N SER A 61 24.10 7.65 20.89
CA SER A 61 23.74 7.20 22.25
C SER A 61 22.62 7.92 23.00
N ALA A 62 21.41 8.04 22.44
CA ALA A 62 20.19 8.18 23.23
C ALA A 62 18.94 7.69 22.46
N ALA A 63 18.67 6.38 22.52
CA ALA A 63 17.39 5.83 22.09
C ALA A 63 16.27 6.29 23.06
N PRO A 64 15.03 6.51 22.59
CA PRO A 64 13.92 6.91 23.45
C PRO A 64 13.68 5.86 24.55
N ARG A 65 13.11 6.27 25.69
CA ARG A 65 12.78 5.42 26.88
C ARG A 65 11.82 4.25 26.62
N TYR A 66 11.61 3.85 25.38
CA TYR A 66 10.90 2.63 25.02
C TYR A 66 11.87 1.45 25.04
N GLN A 67 11.38 0.31 25.55
CA GLN A 67 12.09 -0.96 25.51
C GLN A 67 12.67 -1.21 24.11
N PRO A 68 13.91 -1.71 23.98
CA PRO A 68 14.51 -2.02 22.70
C PRO A 68 13.62 -2.99 21.91
N LEU A 69 13.22 -2.59 20.71
CA LEU A 69 12.46 -3.44 19.79
C LEU A 69 13.39 -3.88 18.67
N LYS A 70 13.62 -5.19 18.53
CA LYS A 70 14.45 -5.77 17.46
C LYS A 70 13.55 -6.53 16.47
N LEU A 71 13.93 -6.49 15.19
CA LEU A 71 13.26 -7.27 14.16
C LEU A 71 14.05 -8.55 13.86
N TYR A 72 13.35 -9.68 13.77
CA TYR A 72 13.92 -10.96 13.35
C TYR A 72 14.08 -11.06 11.83
N ASN A 73 13.12 -10.51 11.09
CA ASN A 73 13.06 -10.59 9.63
C ASN A 73 12.34 -9.36 9.06
N ALA A 74 12.50 -9.15 7.76
CA ALA A 74 11.65 -8.23 7.02
C ALA A 74 10.32 -8.93 6.69
N SER A 75 9.21 -8.25 6.92
CA SER A 75 7.87 -8.79 6.73
C SER A 75 6.85 -7.66 6.64
N THR A 76 5.61 -7.99 6.29
CA THR A 76 4.53 -7.02 6.21
C THR A 76 3.25 -7.65 6.72
N TRP A 77 2.47 -6.89 7.48
CA TRP A 77 1.09 -7.22 7.80
C TRP A 77 0.17 -6.15 7.20
N THR A 78 -0.94 -6.59 6.64
CA THR A 78 -1.90 -5.73 5.97
C THR A 78 -3.31 -6.05 6.41
N TYR A 79 -4.12 -5.01 6.55
CA TYR A 79 -5.52 -5.07 6.89
C TYR A 79 -6.33 -4.18 5.94
N SER A 80 -7.45 -4.69 5.45
CA SER A 80 -8.42 -3.97 4.63
C SER A 80 -9.81 -4.21 5.21
N GLY A 81 -10.43 -3.17 5.76
CA GLY A 81 -11.68 -3.31 6.52
C GLY A 81 -12.10 -2.08 7.32
N PRO A 82 -13.09 -2.23 8.21
CA PRO A 82 -13.48 -1.18 9.17
C PRO A 82 -12.34 -0.70 10.06
N LEU A 83 -12.44 0.50 10.63
CA LEU A 83 -11.43 0.98 11.58
C LEU A 83 -11.25 0.00 12.74
N LEU A 84 -10.01 -0.42 12.99
CA LEU A 84 -9.69 -1.30 14.11
C LEU A 84 -9.88 -0.54 15.43
N SER A 85 -10.47 -1.23 16.42
CA SER A 85 -10.55 -0.72 17.78
C SER A 85 -9.14 -0.66 18.41
N PRO A 86 -8.82 0.37 19.21
CA PRO A 86 -7.51 0.56 19.84
C PRO A 86 -7.34 -0.33 21.08
N ALA A 87 -7.66 -1.62 20.96
CA ALA A 87 -7.49 -2.61 22.01
C ALA A 87 -6.75 -3.84 21.47
N CYS A 88 -5.77 -4.34 22.23
CA CYS A 88 -4.98 -5.51 21.85
C CYS A 88 -5.87 -6.71 21.47
N SER A 89 -6.89 -7.00 22.27
CA SER A 89 -7.82 -8.12 22.05
C SER A 89 -8.73 -7.96 20.81
N SER A 90 -8.78 -6.77 20.22
CA SER A 90 -9.60 -6.50 19.04
C SER A 90 -8.83 -6.56 17.72
N LEU A 91 -7.50 -6.74 17.77
CA LEU A 91 -6.70 -6.89 16.57
C LEU A 91 -6.89 -8.28 15.96
N PRO A 92 -6.82 -8.43 14.63
CA PRO A 92 -6.95 -9.73 13.98
C PRO A 92 -5.91 -10.74 14.48
N PRO A 93 -6.23 -12.04 14.64
CA PRO A 93 -5.27 -13.05 15.05
C PRO A 93 -3.98 -13.07 14.21
N SER A 94 -4.11 -12.82 12.89
CA SER A 94 -2.96 -12.74 11.97
C SER A 94 -1.97 -11.63 12.32
N PHE A 95 -2.42 -10.55 12.97
CA PHE A 95 -1.52 -9.52 13.49
C PHE A 95 -0.63 -10.08 14.61
N HIS A 96 -1.22 -10.80 15.56
CA HIS A 96 -0.49 -11.37 16.70
C HIS A 96 0.54 -12.41 16.22
N THR A 97 0.13 -13.26 15.28
CA THR A 97 1.05 -14.21 14.63
C THR A 97 2.20 -13.48 13.94
N TRP A 98 1.91 -12.46 13.14
CA TRP A 98 2.92 -11.66 12.46
C TRP A 98 3.86 -10.94 13.45
N ALA A 99 3.32 -10.29 14.48
CA ALA A 99 4.09 -9.55 15.46
C ALA A 99 5.04 -10.47 16.25
N THR A 100 4.55 -11.66 16.64
CA THR A 100 5.33 -12.69 17.33
C THR A 100 6.47 -13.22 16.47
N ALA A 101 6.20 -13.49 15.19
CA ALA A 101 7.22 -14.00 14.29
C ALA A 101 8.24 -12.93 13.85
N THR A 102 7.83 -11.66 13.83
CA THR A 102 8.64 -10.56 13.26
C THR A 102 9.48 -9.82 14.29
N THR A 103 9.02 -9.74 15.54
CA THR A 103 9.61 -8.84 16.54
C THR A 103 10.04 -9.57 17.81
N SER A 104 11.07 -9.04 18.48
CA SER A 104 11.55 -9.58 19.75
C SER A 104 10.59 -9.36 20.93
N SER A 105 9.67 -8.41 20.82
CA SER A 105 8.72 -8.05 21.87
C SER A 105 7.42 -7.53 21.24
N PRO A 106 6.44 -8.42 21.00
CA PRO A 106 5.14 -8.04 20.44
C PRO A 106 4.39 -7.03 21.31
N SER A 107 4.55 -7.09 22.64
CA SER A 107 3.96 -6.13 23.57
C SER A 107 4.52 -4.72 23.37
N THR A 108 5.84 -4.58 23.18
CA THR A 108 6.47 -3.28 22.90
C THR A 108 6.02 -2.72 21.55
N LEU A 109 5.77 -3.56 20.54
CA LEU A 109 5.16 -3.11 19.30
C LEU A 109 3.73 -2.60 19.53
N LEU A 110 2.93 -3.33 20.29
CA LEU A 110 1.56 -2.94 20.65
C LEU A 110 1.52 -1.61 21.42
N GLU A 111 2.42 -1.39 22.38
CA GLU A 111 2.53 -0.12 23.13
C GLU A 111 2.74 1.09 22.20
N ARG A 112 3.43 0.90 21.07
CA ARG A 112 3.65 1.95 20.07
C ARG A 112 2.50 2.07 19.07
N LEU A 113 1.88 0.94 18.71
CA LEU A 113 0.81 0.90 17.71
C LEU A 113 -0.55 1.36 18.26
N LEU A 114 -0.91 0.97 19.49
CA LEU A 114 -2.24 1.25 20.05
C LEU A 114 -2.55 2.75 20.19
N PRO A 115 -1.62 3.63 20.64
CA PRO A 115 -1.85 5.07 20.63
C PRO A 115 -2.12 5.60 19.21
N PHE A 116 -1.39 5.09 18.22
CA PHE A 116 -1.61 5.48 16.82
C PHE A 116 -2.98 5.01 16.31
N LEU A 117 -3.42 3.78 16.64
CA LEU A 117 -4.75 3.31 16.28
C LEU A 117 -5.87 4.14 16.93
N SER A 118 -5.67 4.58 18.17
CA SER A 118 -6.62 5.48 18.87
C SER A 118 -6.74 6.83 18.15
N PHE A 119 -5.60 7.40 17.75
CA PHE A 119 -5.56 8.59 16.90
C PHE A 119 -6.30 8.36 15.58
N LEU A 120 -6.01 7.27 14.86
CA LEU A 120 -6.66 6.96 13.59
C LEU A 120 -8.17 6.83 13.76
N GLN A 121 -8.64 6.14 14.80
CA GLN A 121 -10.06 5.98 15.06
C GLN A 121 -10.76 7.34 15.21
N THR A 122 -10.15 8.25 15.98
CA THR A 122 -10.69 9.59 16.22
C THR A 122 -10.62 10.46 14.97
N PHE A 123 -9.44 10.56 14.36
CA PHE A 123 -9.17 11.41 13.21
C PHE A 123 -9.97 10.99 11.97
N LEU A 124 -9.97 9.69 11.64
CA LEU A 124 -10.69 9.19 10.46
C LEU A 124 -12.20 9.26 10.65
N SER A 125 -12.72 8.94 11.85
CA SER A 125 -14.15 9.06 12.11
C SER A 125 -14.63 10.52 12.01
N ALA A 126 -13.84 11.48 12.49
CA ALA A 126 -14.13 12.90 12.34
C ALA A 126 -14.15 13.36 10.87
N ALA A 127 -13.33 12.73 10.02
CA ALA A 127 -13.32 12.95 8.57
C ALA A 127 -14.43 12.17 7.82
N GLY A 128 -15.27 11.39 8.52
CA GLY A 128 -16.29 10.53 7.91
C GLY A 128 -15.74 9.28 7.22
N ALA A 129 -14.48 8.91 7.46
CA ALA A 129 -13.85 7.70 6.94
C ALA A 129 -13.93 6.58 7.98
N HIS A 130 -14.71 5.54 7.70
CA HIS A 130 -14.92 4.40 8.61
C HIS A 130 -14.24 3.10 8.17
N HIS A 131 -13.54 3.13 7.03
CA HIS A 131 -12.79 2.00 6.51
C HIS A 131 -11.44 2.46 5.99
N TYR A 132 -10.48 1.54 5.98
CA TYR A 132 -9.12 1.83 5.55
C TYR A 132 -8.39 0.59 5.05
N TRP A 133 -7.32 0.87 4.30
CA TRP A 133 -6.22 -0.05 4.07
C TRP A 133 -5.06 0.33 4.99
N LEU A 134 -4.72 -0.54 5.94
CA LEU A 134 -3.62 -0.38 6.88
C LEU A 134 -2.51 -1.38 6.54
N THR A 135 -1.30 -0.88 6.33
CA THR A 135 -0.10 -1.69 6.11
C THR A 135 0.94 -1.37 7.17
N ILE A 136 1.47 -2.40 7.83
CA ILE A 136 2.61 -2.31 8.74
C ILE A 136 3.76 -3.11 8.13
N ARG A 137 4.86 -2.43 7.80
CA ARG A 137 6.04 -3.02 7.17
C ARG A 137 7.22 -2.99 8.13
N ALA A 138 7.76 -4.16 8.41
CA ALA A 138 9.01 -4.35 9.12
C ALA A 138 10.14 -4.52 8.09
N THR A 139 11.15 -3.66 8.16
CA THR A 139 12.30 -3.64 7.25
C THR A 139 13.58 -3.76 8.07
N LYS A 140 14.41 -4.76 7.75
CA LYS A 140 15.76 -4.86 8.30
C LYS A 140 16.65 -3.78 7.69
N HIS A 141 17.80 -3.53 8.33
CA HIS A 141 18.86 -2.76 7.68
C HIS A 141 19.07 -3.20 6.22
N THR A 142 19.04 -2.23 5.31
CA THR A 142 19.20 -2.45 3.87
C THR A 142 19.86 -1.25 3.21
N ASN A 143 20.63 -1.50 2.15
CA ASN A 143 21.18 -0.48 1.26
C ASN A 143 20.23 -0.12 0.10
N GLU A 144 19.05 -0.76 0.05
CA GLU A 144 18.05 -0.50 -0.99
C GLU A 144 17.64 0.97 -1.03
N TYR A 145 17.81 1.75 0.05
CA TYR A 145 17.40 3.16 0.14
C TYR A 145 18.58 4.14 0.22
N ASP A 146 19.81 3.69 -0.07
CA ASP A 146 20.99 4.58 -0.08
C ASP A 146 20.90 5.65 -1.18
N THR A 147 20.22 5.33 -2.29
CA THR A 147 19.78 6.32 -3.28
C THR A 147 18.32 6.68 -2.99
N PRO A 148 17.96 7.95 -2.78
CA PRO A 148 16.57 8.31 -2.51
C PRO A 148 15.65 7.90 -3.66
N ARG A 149 14.43 7.50 -3.31
CA ARG A 149 13.36 7.13 -4.25
C ARG A 149 12.31 8.22 -4.21
N TRP A 150 12.62 9.38 -4.76
CA TRP A 150 11.63 10.46 -4.86
C TRP A 150 10.47 10.03 -5.74
N HIS A 151 9.27 9.99 -5.17
CA HIS A 151 8.05 9.63 -5.87
C HIS A 151 6.83 10.34 -5.26
N THR A 152 5.73 10.29 -6.00
CA THR A 152 4.38 10.49 -5.51
C THR A 152 3.70 9.12 -5.47
N ASP A 153 2.76 8.94 -4.56
CA ASP A 153 1.90 7.76 -4.60
C ASP A 153 0.82 7.93 -5.66
N GLU A 154 0.41 6.83 -6.28
CA GLU A 154 -0.68 6.82 -7.24
C GLU A 154 -2.03 6.79 -6.54
N ASN A 155 -3.10 7.07 -7.29
CA ASN A 155 -4.47 7.03 -6.77
C ASN A 155 -4.87 5.58 -6.49
N PHE A 156 -4.91 5.23 -5.21
CA PHE A 156 -5.04 3.85 -4.74
C PHE A 156 -6.34 3.12 -5.15
N PHE A 157 -7.43 3.87 -5.34
CA PHE A 157 -8.75 3.31 -5.67
C PHE A 157 -9.14 3.50 -7.13
N GLU A 158 -8.40 4.31 -7.88
CA GLU A 158 -8.68 4.54 -9.28
C GLU A 158 -8.00 3.45 -10.09
N TYR A 159 -8.80 2.75 -10.88
CA TYR A 159 -8.30 1.79 -11.84
C TYR A 159 -8.97 2.07 -13.16
N ASP A 160 -8.16 2.45 -14.14
CA ASP A 160 -8.60 2.53 -15.51
C ASP A 160 -7.89 1.42 -16.31
N PRO A 161 -8.58 0.30 -16.59
CA PRO A 161 -8.00 -0.80 -17.36
C PRO A 161 -7.61 -0.39 -18.79
N GLU A 162 -8.12 0.72 -19.32
CA GLU A 162 -7.75 1.22 -20.65
C GLU A 162 -6.47 2.09 -20.62
N LEU A 163 -6.05 2.59 -19.45
CA LEU A 163 -4.86 3.44 -19.28
C LEU A 163 -3.63 2.69 -18.72
N ASP A 164 -3.79 1.41 -18.36
CA ASP A 164 -2.84 0.55 -17.63
C ASP A 164 -1.53 0.20 -18.40
N GLY A 165 -1.23 0.94 -19.48
CA GLY A 165 0.02 0.81 -20.23
C GLY A 165 0.69 2.13 -20.62
N MET A 166 0.08 3.29 -20.37
CA MET A 166 0.54 4.56 -20.96
C MET A 166 0.78 5.70 -19.96
N GLY A 167 0.46 5.52 -18.68
CA GLY A 167 0.70 6.53 -17.64
C GLY A 167 0.11 7.89 -18.03
N PHE A 168 -1.12 7.88 -18.54
CA PHE A 168 -1.86 9.10 -18.79
C PHE A 168 -2.28 9.69 -17.46
N ARG A 169 -2.09 11.01 -17.33
CA ARG A 169 -2.67 11.80 -16.23
C ARG A 169 -4.17 11.60 -16.22
N GLN A 170 -4.67 10.81 -15.28
CA GLN A 170 -6.09 10.80 -14.98
C GLN A 170 -6.38 12.11 -14.24
N LYS A 171 -7.18 13.00 -14.87
CA LYS A 171 -7.69 14.20 -14.19
C LYS A 171 -8.70 13.75 -13.15
N CYS A 172 -8.22 13.38 -11.98
CA CYS A 172 -9.07 13.07 -10.87
C CYS A 172 -9.59 14.37 -10.26
N LYS A 173 -10.92 14.47 -10.08
CA LYS A 173 -11.53 15.59 -9.33
C LYS A 173 -11.47 15.36 -7.82
N ASP A 174 -11.18 14.15 -7.39
CA ASP A 174 -11.19 13.76 -5.98
C ASP A 174 -9.78 13.88 -5.38
N ARG A 175 -9.67 14.61 -4.28
CA ARG A 175 -8.40 14.85 -3.61
C ARG A 175 -8.10 13.71 -2.64
N TYR A 176 -7.49 12.64 -3.14
CA TYR A 176 -7.08 11.51 -2.29
C TYR A 176 -5.90 11.88 -1.39
N TRP A 177 -5.83 11.20 -0.24
CA TRP A 177 -4.80 11.42 0.77
C TRP A 177 -4.50 10.12 1.53
N LYS A 178 -3.34 10.09 2.19
CA LYS A 178 -2.94 9.00 3.08
C LYS A 178 -2.25 9.53 4.33
N LEU A 179 -2.15 8.64 5.31
CA LEU A 179 -1.40 8.86 6.54
C LEU A 179 -0.23 7.89 6.61
N ALA A 180 0.93 8.35 7.07
CA ALA A 180 2.09 7.50 7.26
C ALA A 180 2.91 7.90 8.50
N THR A 181 3.35 6.90 9.28
CA THR A 181 4.22 7.12 10.44
C THR A 181 5.24 6.00 10.57
N THR A 182 6.22 6.17 11.45
CA THR A 182 7.24 5.18 11.77
C THR A 182 7.22 4.88 13.27
N LEU A 183 7.02 3.62 13.63
CA LEU A 183 7.02 3.16 15.04
C LEU A 183 8.42 2.77 15.53
N LEU A 184 9.34 2.51 14.60
CA LEU A 184 10.75 2.18 14.87
C LEU A 184 11.60 2.63 13.68
N GLY A 185 12.74 3.25 13.93
CA GLY A 185 13.68 3.66 12.88
C GLY A 185 13.34 5.03 12.27
N PRO A 186 13.96 5.38 11.14
CA PRO A 186 13.84 6.71 10.54
C PRO A 186 12.49 6.94 9.83
N SER A 187 12.01 8.19 9.88
CA SER A 187 10.76 8.64 9.24
C SER A 187 10.89 8.86 7.73
N THR A 188 9.77 8.79 7.02
CA THR A 188 9.69 9.15 5.59
C THR A 188 10.11 10.60 5.37
N LEU A 189 10.87 10.84 4.30
CA LEU A 189 11.34 12.17 3.93
C LEU A 189 10.38 12.81 2.93
N PHE A 190 10.06 14.08 3.12
CA PHE A 190 9.22 14.90 2.25
C PHE A 190 10.00 16.12 1.77
N LEU A 191 9.73 16.58 0.55
CA LEU A 191 10.31 17.82 0.01
C LEU A 191 9.45 19.02 0.38
N LYS A 192 10.06 20.06 0.97
CA LYS A 192 9.34 21.25 1.44
C LYS A 192 8.66 22.01 0.31
N ASN A 193 9.41 22.25 -0.77
CA ASN A 193 8.88 22.92 -1.97
C ASN A 193 8.30 21.87 -2.92
N ASN A 194 7.07 21.45 -2.62
CA ASN A 194 6.43 20.37 -3.36
C ASN A 194 6.11 20.71 -4.81
N THR A 195 5.74 21.97 -5.10
CA THR A 195 5.37 22.39 -6.46
C THR A 195 6.54 22.23 -7.43
N ASP A 196 7.71 22.78 -7.08
CA ASP A 196 8.91 22.69 -7.92
C ASP A 196 9.43 21.24 -7.98
N ALA A 197 9.28 20.50 -6.88
CA ALA A 197 9.64 19.08 -6.83
C ALA A 197 8.75 18.23 -7.75
N LEU A 198 7.43 18.46 -7.76
CA LEU A 198 6.47 17.80 -8.64
C LEU A 198 6.76 18.10 -10.11
N GLU A 199 7.06 19.37 -10.43
CA GLU A 199 7.44 19.75 -11.78
C GLU A 199 8.71 19.01 -12.21
N THR A 200 9.75 19.03 -11.37
CA THR A 200 11.01 18.32 -11.62
C THR A 200 10.78 16.82 -11.80
N LEU A 201 9.92 16.22 -10.97
CA LEU A 201 9.54 14.82 -11.04
C LEU A 201 8.85 14.49 -12.37
N CYS A 202 7.83 15.26 -12.75
CA CYS A 202 7.10 15.11 -14.00
C CYS A 202 8.04 15.26 -15.21
N GLN A 203 8.83 16.33 -15.25
CA GLN A 203 9.77 16.58 -16.35
C GLN A 203 10.80 15.46 -16.46
N THR A 204 11.29 14.93 -15.34
CA THR A 204 12.25 13.81 -15.35
C THR A 204 11.64 12.53 -15.87
N LYS A 205 10.43 12.15 -15.40
CA LYS A 205 9.68 11.00 -15.94
C LYS A 205 9.51 11.14 -17.47
N ILE A 206 9.07 12.31 -17.95
CA ILE A 206 8.90 12.59 -19.39
C ILE A 206 10.23 12.47 -20.16
N ARG A 207 11.31 13.07 -19.66
CA ARG A 207 12.64 13.03 -20.29
C ARG A 207 13.16 11.59 -20.39
N GLN A 208 13.04 10.81 -19.32
CA GLN A 208 13.51 9.42 -19.31
C GLN A 208 12.68 8.53 -20.23
N ARG A 209 11.35 8.72 -20.27
CA ARG A 209 10.48 8.01 -21.20
C ARG A 209 10.87 8.30 -22.66
N LYS A 210 11.11 9.57 -23.01
CA LYS A 210 11.55 9.95 -24.36
C LYS A 210 12.89 9.33 -24.75
N LYS A 211 13.83 9.18 -23.80
CA LYS A 211 15.15 8.56 -24.05
C LYS A 211 15.07 7.06 -24.28
N MET A 212 14.24 6.37 -23.50
CA MET A 212 14.16 4.90 -23.55
C MET A 212 13.19 4.38 -24.62
N GLY A 213 12.31 5.25 -25.14
CA GLY A 213 11.24 4.86 -26.06
C GLY A 213 10.07 4.22 -25.32
N ASN A 214 8.98 4.00 -26.06
CA ASN A 214 7.82 3.29 -25.50
C ASN A 214 8.18 1.81 -25.37
N HIS A 215 7.99 1.27 -24.17
CA HIS A 215 8.13 -0.14 -23.89
C HIS A 215 6.75 -0.68 -23.51
N ALA A 216 6.18 -1.51 -24.37
CA ALA A 216 4.95 -2.25 -24.04
C ALA A 216 5.35 -3.47 -23.22
N CYS A 217 4.83 -3.56 -22.01
CA CYS A 217 5.07 -4.71 -21.14
C CYS A 217 3.87 -4.99 -20.27
N THR A 218 3.52 -6.27 -20.19
CA THR A 218 2.47 -6.82 -19.31
C THR A 218 3.05 -7.55 -18.10
N ALA A 219 4.35 -7.79 -18.05
CA ALA A 219 5.02 -8.52 -16.98
C ALA A 219 5.38 -7.60 -15.80
N ILE A 220 4.98 -8.01 -14.59
CA ILE A 220 5.25 -7.33 -13.30
C ILE A 220 6.77 -7.15 -13.04
N ARG A 221 7.60 -8.01 -13.63
CA ARG A 221 9.07 -8.02 -13.45
C ARG A 221 9.83 -7.88 -14.76
N CYS A 222 9.39 -6.99 -15.64
CA CYS A 222 10.16 -6.74 -16.85
C CYS A 222 11.43 -5.96 -16.59
N LEU A 223 12.53 -6.45 -17.16
CA LEU A 223 13.83 -5.80 -17.11
C LEU A 223 13.78 -4.38 -17.69
N GLY A 224 12.98 -4.13 -18.73
CA GLY A 224 12.75 -2.80 -19.31
C GLY A 224 12.12 -1.84 -18.31
N CYS A 225 11.04 -2.25 -17.64
CA CYS A 225 10.37 -1.48 -16.60
C CYS A 225 11.30 -1.21 -15.39
N SER A 226 12.05 -2.22 -14.95
CA SER A 226 13.03 -2.07 -13.85
C SER A 226 14.13 -1.08 -14.23
N THR A 227 14.71 -1.21 -15.43
CA THR A 227 15.77 -0.30 -15.92
C THR A 227 15.26 1.13 -16.03
N TYR A 228 14.02 1.32 -16.49
CA TYR A 228 13.38 2.63 -16.55
C TYR A 228 13.18 3.23 -15.16
N ALA A 229 12.62 2.46 -14.23
CA ALA A 229 12.43 2.89 -12.85
C ALA A 229 13.75 3.29 -12.19
N ASP A 230 14.81 2.51 -12.37
CA ASP A 230 16.15 2.81 -11.86
C ASP A 230 16.76 4.06 -12.51
N SER A 231 16.57 4.26 -13.82
CA SER A 231 17.04 5.46 -14.52
C SER A 231 16.34 6.72 -14.03
N VAL A 232 15.02 6.66 -13.85
CA VAL A 232 14.21 7.75 -13.26
C VAL A 232 14.69 8.02 -11.85
N ARG A 233 14.83 6.99 -11.01
CA ARG A 233 15.31 7.11 -9.63
C ARG A 233 16.65 7.82 -9.53
N LYS A 234 17.66 7.38 -10.29
CA LYS A 234 19.00 8.00 -10.30
C LYS A 234 18.94 9.46 -10.76
N SER A 235 18.13 9.74 -11.78
CA SER A 235 17.96 11.10 -12.31
C SER A 235 17.29 12.02 -11.31
N LEU A 236 16.27 11.55 -10.60
CA LEU A 236 15.57 12.29 -9.56
C LEU A 236 16.46 12.52 -8.35
N ALA A 237 17.20 11.51 -7.90
CA ALA A 237 18.16 11.65 -6.81
C ALA A 237 19.18 12.76 -7.08
N ALA A 238 19.69 12.86 -8.31
CA ALA A 238 20.60 13.94 -8.70
C ALA A 238 19.89 15.30 -8.85
N SER A 239 18.69 15.33 -9.44
CA SER A 239 17.97 16.58 -9.74
C SER A 239 17.39 17.25 -8.49
N LEU A 240 17.03 16.46 -7.48
CA LEU A 240 16.39 16.92 -6.25
C LEU A 240 17.37 17.03 -5.07
N VAL A 241 18.67 16.81 -5.27
CA VAL A 241 19.68 16.81 -4.21
C VAL A 241 19.77 18.15 -3.46
N SER A 242 19.49 19.26 -4.14
CA SER A 242 19.55 20.62 -3.57
C SER A 242 18.25 21.04 -2.87
N PHE A 243 17.21 20.20 -2.92
CA PHE A 243 15.93 20.53 -2.31
C PHE A 243 15.99 20.27 -0.80
N SER A 244 15.35 21.14 -0.02
CA SER A 244 15.22 20.93 1.41
C SER A 244 14.21 19.81 1.71
N THR A 245 14.57 18.99 2.70
CA THR A 245 13.75 17.88 3.17
C THR A 245 13.22 18.16 4.58
N GLU A 246 12.12 17.51 4.92
CA GLU A 246 11.60 17.39 6.29
C GLU A 246 10.99 16.01 6.49
N SER A 247 10.76 15.65 7.75
CA SER A 247 10.21 14.35 8.13
C SER A 247 9.40 14.50 9.42
N PRO A 248 8.36 13.67 9.61
CA PRO A 248 7.66 13.60 10.89
C PRO A 248 8.60 13.28 12.04
N GLU A 249 8.46 14.01 13.13
CA GLU A 249 9.12 13.72 14.39
C GLU A 249 8.53 12.46 15.04
N PHE A 250 9.20 11.97 16.08
CA PHE A 250 8.66 10.87 16.86
C PHE A 250 7.31 11.24 17.48
N GLY A 251 6.30 10.39 17.30
CA GLY A 251 4.94 10.66 17.78
C GLY A 251 4.10 11.50 16.82
N GLU A 252 4.62 11.80 15.63
CA GLU A 252 3.87 12.46 14.55
C GLU A 252 3.51 11.49 13.42
N VAL A 253 2.44 11.83 12.71
CA VAL A 253 2.02 11.17 11.48
C VAL A 253 2.06 12.17 10.34
N ALA A 254 2.63 11.78 9.20
CA ALA A 254 2.49 12.51 7.96
C ALA A 254 1.09 12.32 7.41
N PHE A 255 0.34 13.40 7.26
CA PHE A 255 -0.82 13.47 6.40
C PHE A 255 -0.39 14.08 5.06
N PHE A 256 -0.75 13.47 3.94
CA PHE A 256 -0.35 14.00 2.65
C PHE A 256 -1.21 13.53 1.49
N ARG A 257 -1.22 14.37 0.45
CA ARG A 257 -1.89 14.15 -0.82
C ARG A 257 -1.19 13.06 -1.61
N ILE A 258 -1.97 12.34 -2.40
CA ILE A 258 -1.49 11.38 -3.40
C ILE A 258 -1.94 11.81 -4.80
N GLY A 259 -1.45 11.13 -5.83
CA GLY A 259 -1.68 11.44 -7.23
C GLY A 259 -0.56 12.27 -7.86
N ASP A 260 -0.57 12.33 -9.18
CA ASP A 260 0.49 12.97 -9.97
C ASP A 260 0.41 14.52 -10.00
N GLU A 261 -0.73 15.10 -9.65
CA GLU A 261 -0.96 16.56 -9.74
C GLU A 261 -0.73 17.28 -8.41
N GLU A 262 -1.20 16.71 -7.29
CA GLU A 262 -1.11 17.33 -5.95
C GLU A 262 -0.29 16.51 -4.95
N GLY A 263 0.18 15.32 -5.34
CA GLY A 263 0.83 14.39 -4.44
C GLY A 263 2.09 14.96 -3.78
N ALA A 264 2.30 14.61 -2.51
CA ALA A 264 3.55 14.99 -1.86
C ALA A 264 4.72 14.17 -2.42
N VAL A 265 5.78 14.85 -2.86
CA VAL A 265 7.02 14.21 -3.30
C VAL A 265 7.80 13.77 -2.06
N HIS A 266 7.99 12.47 -1.93
CA HIS A 266 8.58 11.85 -0.75
C HIS A 266 9.50 10.69 -1.13
N SER A 267 10.31 10.26 -0.16
CA SER A 267 11.26 9.14 -0.30
C SER A 267 11.37 8.40 1.03
N GLU A 268 11.71 7.11 0.95
CA GLU A 268 12.24 6.42 2.12
C GLU A 268 13.56 7.06 2.57
N PRO A 269 13.83 7.07 3.88
CA PRO A 269 15.13 7.46 4.41
C PRO A 269 16.18 6.36 4.19
N ILE A 270 17.46 6.72 4.35
CA ILE A 270 18.53 5.72 4.46
C ILE A 270 18.21 4.80 5.66
N CYS A 271 18.16 3.49 5.40
CA CYS A 271 17.73 2.49 6.39
C CYS A 271 18.94 1.71 6.92
N ASN A 272 19.83 2.42 7.62
CA ASN A 272 20.98 1.84 8.31
C ASN A 272 20.59 1.09 9.61
N THR A 273 19.32 1.15 9.99
CA THR A 273 18.74 0.51 11.18
C THR A 273 17.46 -0.22 10.81
N ASP A 274 16.96 -1.06 11.72
CA ASP A 274 15.64 -1.69 11.60
C ASP A 274 14.54 -0.62 11.61
N ARG A 275 13.51 -0.79 10.77
CA ARG A 275 12.42 0.16 10.58
C ARG A 275 11.06 -0.53 10.62
N ILE A 276 10.10 0.05 11.36
CA ILE A 276 8.68 -0.33 11.33
C ILE A 276 7.88 0.86 10.81
N PHE A 277 7.43 0.76 9.58
CA PHE A 277 6.66 1.79 8.89
C PHE A 277 5.18 1.42 8.85
N VAL A 278 4.33 2.41 9.05
CA VAL A 278 2.87 2.26 9.00
C VAL A 278 2.31 3.17 7.92
N ASN A 279 1.49 2.62 7.04
CA ASN A 279 0.79 3.33 5.98
C ASN A 279 -0.71 3.09 6.08
N VAL A 280 -1.49 4.15 5.94
CA VAL A 280 -2.95 4.12 6.06
C VAL A 280 -3.57 4.86 4.90
N VAL A 281 -4.40 4.16 4.12
CA VAL A 281 -5.19 4.74 3.03
C VAL A 281 -6.67 4.62 3.40
N PRO A 282 -7.32 5.71 3.81
CA PRO A 282 -8.75 5.71 4.08
C PRO A 282 -9.55 5.52 2.79
N GLY A 283 -10.66 4.79 2.87
CA GLY A 283 -11.53 4.53 1.73
C GLY A 283 -12.97 4.25 2.16
N THR A 284 -13.89 4.23 1.20
CA THR A 284 -15.23 3.70 1.45
C THR A 284 -15.19 2.17 1.48
N GLU A 285 -16.22 1.55 2.06
CA GLU A 285 -16.38 0.09 2.00
C GLU A 285 -16.39 -0.41 0.55
N GLU A 286 -17.11 0.28 -0.33
CA GLU A 286 -17.20 -0.04 -1.75
C GLU A 286 -15.83 0.02 -2.44
N HIS A 287 -15.05 1.09 -2.22
CA HIS A 287 -13.72 1.23 -2.80
C HIS A 287 -12.80 0.06 -2.40
N LEU A 288 -12.81 -0.33 -1.12
CA LEU A 288 -11.98 -1.41 -0.61
C LEU A 288 -12.48 -2.79 -1.06
N ARG A 289 -13.80 -3.02 -1.13
CA ARG A 289 -14.37 -4.27 -1.68
C ARG A 289 -13.99 -4.45 -3.14
N ASN A 290 -14.14 -3.41 -3.95
CA ASN A 290 -13.77 -3.43 -5.36
C ASN A 290 -12.27 -3.72 -5.51
N LEU A 291 -11.43 -3.04 -4.74
CA LEU A 291 -9.99 -3.26 -4.76
C LEU A 291 -9.62 -4.70 -4.38
N MET A 292 -10.17 -5.24 -3.28
CA MET A 292 -9.91 -6.61 -2.83
C MET A 292 -10.38 -7.65 -3.84
N SER A 293 -11.54 -7.42 -4.47
CA SER A 293 -12.09 -8.33 -5.48
C SER A 293 -11.19 -8.48 -6.70
N ARG A 294 -10.45 -7.43 -7.09
CA ARG A 294 -9.47 -7.48 -8.19
C ARG A 294 -8.33 -8.45 -7.93
N TRP A 295 -8.00 -8.70 -6.66
CA TRP A 295 -7.00 -9.67 -6.25
C TRP A 295 -7.60 -11.02 -5.84
N GLY A 296 -8.89 -11.25 -6.11
CA GLY A 296 -9.59 -12.47 -5.71
C GLY A 296 -9.70 -12.65 -4.19
N MET A 297 -9.63 -11.56 -3.43
CA MET A 297 -9.67 -11.60 -1.97
C MET A 297 -11.01 -11.13 -1.42
N GLY A 298 -11.47 -11.79 -0.34
CA GLY A 298 -12.63 -11.35 0.42
C GLY A 298 -12.38 -10.07 1.24
N PHE A 299 -13.46 -9.39 1.64
CA PHE A 299 -13.46 -8.22 2.51
C PHE A 299 -14.45 -8.40 3.68
N PRO A 300 -14.10 -8.01 4.92
CA PRO A 300 -12.80 -7.49 5.36
C PRO A 300 -11.74 -8.59 5.44
N ARG A 301 -10.45 -8.23 5.45
CA ARG A 301 -9.35 -9.20 5.51
C ARG A 301 -8.12 -8.65 6.19
N ALA A 302 -7.39 -9.55 6.86
CA ALA A 302 -6.07 -9.30 7.44
C ALA A 302 -5.11 -10.42 7.01
N TRP A 303 -3.92 -10.08 6.52
CA TRP A 303 -2.93 -11.07 6.06
C TRP A 303 -1.50 -10.57 6.29
N CYS A 304 -0.53 -11.47 6.13
CA CYS A 304 0.88 -11.11 6.26
C CYS A 304 1.75 -11.80 5.20
N PHE A 305 2.92 -11.21 4.95
CA PHE A 305 3.95 -11.69 4.06
C PHE A 305 5.30 -11.71 4.76
N GLY A 306 6.18 -12.62 4.35
CA GLY A 306 7.55 -12.70 4.86
C GLY A 306 7.65 -13.29 6.27
N VAL A 307 6.61 -13.97 6.76
CA VAL A 307 6.65 -14.75 8.01
C VAL A 307 7.12 -16.18 7.70
N PRO A 308 8.14 -16.72 8.40
CA PRO A 308 8.60 -18.08 8.17
C PRO A 308 7.49 -19.13 8.38
N VAL A 309 7.36 -20.07 7.43
CA VAL A 309 6.26 -21.06 7.35
C VAL A 309 6.27 -22.12 8.49
N GLY A 310 7.17 -22.00 9.46
CA GLY A 310 7.30 -22.93 10.60
C GLY A 310 6.56 -22.54 11.88
N PHE A 311 5.85 -21.41 11.92
CA PHE A 311 5.29 -20.83 13.15
C PHE A 311 3.78 -21.06 13.35
N LEU A 312 3.16 -21.99 12.63
CA LEU A 312 1.84 -22.46 13.03
C LEU A 312 2.01 -23.35 14.27
N PRO A 313 1.28 -23.10 15.38
CA PRO A 313 1.17 -24.04 16.47
C PRO A 313 0.87 -25.44 15.92
N SER A 314 1.42 -26.49 16.54
CA SER A 314 1.24 -27.90 16.12
C SER A 314 -0.19 -28.23 15.74
N ASP A 315 -1.15 -27.66 16.47
CA ASP A 315 -2.57 -27.95 16.40
C ASP A 315 -3.22 -27.36 15.13
N GLU A 316 -2.74 -26.20 14.66
CA GLU A 316 -3.17 -25.61 13.37
C GLU A 316 -2.49 -26.31 12.20
N ARG A 317 -1.25 -26.78 12.39
CA ARG A 317 -0.51 -27.54 11.37
C ARG A 317 -1.15 -28.91 11.13
N GLU A 318 -1.60 -29.59 12.18
CA GLU A 318 -2.37 -30.84 12.08
C GLU A 318 -3.72 -30.61 11.39
N SER A 319 -4.43 -29.54 11.75
CA SER A 319 -5.71 -29.20 11.14
C SER A 319 -5.57 -28.90 9.63
N LEU A 320 -4.49 -28.20 9.23
CA LEU A 320 -4.21 -27.87 7.84
C LEU A 320 -3.76 -29.11 7.05
N ASN A 321 -2.89 -29.95 7.63
CA ASN A 321 -2.47 -31.20 7.00
C ASN A 321 -3.65 -32.15 6.78
N LYS A 322 -4.54 -32.25 7.77
CA LYS A 322 -5.75 -33.07 7.67
C LYS A 322 -6.72 -32.56 6.60
N ALA A 323 -6.89 -31.24 6.50
CA ALA A 323 -7.71 -30.65 5.43
C ALA A 323 -7.13 -30.87 4.03
N VAL A 324 -5.79 -30.92 3.89
CA VAL A 324 -5.11 -31.24 2.63
C VAL A 324 -5.22 -32.72 2.28
N GLU A 325 -5.15 -33.61 3.27
CA GLU A 325 -5.36 -35.05 3.10
C GLU A 325 -6.82 -35.37 2.70
N ASP A 326 -7.79 -34.71 3.34
CA ASP A 326 -9.22 -34.88 3.06
C ASP A 326 -9.63 -34.31 1.68
N ALA A 327 -8.88 -33.32 1.16
CA ALA A 327 -9.14 -32.69 -0.13
C ALA A 327 -8.47 -33.40 -1.33
N ALA A 328 -7.61 -34.39 -1.10
CA ALA A 328 -6.93 -35.12 -2.17
C ALA A 328 -7.83 -36.26 -2.71
N PRO A 329 -8.27 -36.23 -3.99
CA PRO A 329 -9.01 -37.35 -4.54
C PRO A 329 -8.10 -38.57 -4.67
N GLY A 330 -8.60 -39.71 -4.16
CA GLY A 330 -7.87 -40.95 -3.92
C GLY A 330 -6.83 -41.32 -4.97
N ARG A 331 -5.56 -41.39 -4.55
CA ARG A 331 -4.44 -41.76 -5.41
C ARG A 331 -4.24 -43.28 -5.39
N VAL A 332 -4.51 -43.90 -6.53
CA VAL A 332 -4.13 -45.28 -6.86
C VAL A 332 -2.60 -45.39 -6.88
N GLU A 333 -2.06 -46.39 -6.19
CA GLU A 333 -0.63 -46.71 -6.15
C GLU A 333 -0.10 -47.05 -7.55
N GLY A 334 0.94 -46.34 -7.99
CA GLY A 334 1.57 -46.54 -9.29
C GLY A 334 3.05 -46.18 -9.27
N HIS A 335 3.85 -47.13 -9.73
CA HIS A 335 5.32 -47.24 -9.69
C HIS A 335 6.15 -45.98 -10.04
N VAL A 336 7.28 -45.91 -9.34
CA VAL A 336 8.39 -44.95 -9.51
C VAL A 336 9.15 -45.21 -10.82
N HIS A 337 9.20 -44.21 -11.70
CA HIS A 337 10.24 -44.10 -12.73
C HIS A 337 10.80 -42.69 -12.86
N LYS A 338 12.12 -42.66 -13.09
CA LYS A 338 13.07 -41.55 -13.06
C LYS A 338 13.07 -40.80 -14.41
N ARG A 339 13.06 -39.45 -14.40
CA ARG A 339 13.50 -38.52 -15.48
C ARG A 339 13.47 -37.11 -14.88
N SER A 340 14.59 -36.40 -14.65
CA SER A 340 15.53 -35.74 -15.58
C SER A 340 14.87 -34.81 -16.60
N GLU A 341 15.28 -33.53 -16.54
CA GLU A 341 15.09 -32.42 -17.49
C GLU A 341 13.68 -31.82 -17.59
N ILE A 342 13.57 -30.55 -17.18
CA ILE A 342 12.56 -29.64 -17.73
C ILE A 342 13.28 -28.46 -18.37
N GLN A 343 13.08 -28.45 -19.67
CA GLN A 343 13.48 -27.54 -20.72
C GLN A 343 12.62 -26.27 -20.66
N GLU A 344 13.22 -25.15 -21.05
CA GLU A 344 12.51 -23.90 -21.37
C GLU A 344 11.44 -24.14 -22.43
N VAL A 345 10.20 -23.75 -22.14
CA VAL A 345 9.17 -23.51 -23.15
C VAL A 345 8.47 -22.20 -22.82
N GLY A 346 8.74 -21.19 -23.63
CA GLY A 346 7.88 -20.03 -23.73
C GLY A 346 6.73 -20.31 -24.69
N THR A 347 5.51 -20.00 -24.28
CA THR A 347 4.39 -19.70 -25.18
C THR A 347 3.46 -18.72 -24.48
N GLY A 348 3.24 -17.58 -25.13
CA GLY A 348 2.35 -16.53 -24.65
C GLY A 348 0.88 -16.91 -24.75
N SER A 349 0.12 -16.44 -23.77
CA SER A 349 -1.31 -16.19 -23.81
C SER A 349 -1.63 -15.34 -22.58
N MET A 350 -2.40 -14.27 -22.74
CA MET A 350 -2.87 -13.50 -21.60
C MET A 350 -3.64 -14.42 -20.63
N SER A 351 -3.37 -14.28 -19.34
CA SER A 351 -4.06 -14.90 -18.23
C SER A 351 -4.10 -13.79 -17.17
N VAL A 352 -5.19 -13.08 -16.91
CA VAL A 352 -6.44 -13.47 -16.21
C VAL A 352 -6.22 -14.23 -14.88
N ASN A 353 -5.02 -14.73 -14.60
CA ASN A 353 -4.73 -15.48 -13.38
C ASN A 353 -3.38 -15.07 -12.78
N MET A 354 -3.28 -13.78 -12.42
CA MET A 354 -2.24 -13.30 -11.50
C MET A 354 -2.21 -14.14 -10.21
N GLY A 355 -3.34 -14.73 -9.81
CA GLY A 355 -3.43 -15.70 -8.71
C GLY A 355 -2.68 -17.03 -8.96
N GLU A 356 -2.62 -17.54 -10.19
CA GLU A 356 -1.88 -18.78 -10.50
C GLU A 356 -0.38 -18.55 -10.63
N GLU A 357 0.03 -17.45 -11.28
CA GLU A 357 1.45 -17.08 -11.36
C GLU A 357 2.02 -16.74 -9.97
N TYR A 358 1.24 -16.01 -9.15
CA TYR A 358 1.62 -15.68 -7.79
C TYR A 358 1.52 -16.89 -6.85
N GLY A 359 0.51 -17.75 -7.03
CA GLY A 359 0.37 -19.03 -6.33
C GLY A 359 1.57 -19.94 -6.58
N SER A 360 2.00 -20.07 -7.84
CA SER A 360 3.19 -20.85 -8.22
C SER A 360 4.47 -20.27 -7.60
N TRP A 361 4.61 -18.94 -7.56
CA TRP A 361 5.74 -18.28 -6.91
C TRP A 361 5.77 -18.50 -5.39
N LEU A 362 4.60 -18.47 -4.74
CA LEU A 362 4.44 -18.76 -3.32
C LEU A 362 4.81 -20.21 -3.02
N GLU A 363 4.34 -21.16 -3.83
CA GLU A 363 4.64 -22.60 -3.68
C GLU A 363 6.14 -22.90 -3.80
N VAL A 364 6.83 -22.30 -4.79
CA VAL A 364 8.30 -22.42 -4.95
C VAL A 364 9.06 -21.91 -3.72
N ARG A 365 8.47 -20.98 -2.96
CA ARG A 365 9.03 -20.41 -1.73
C ARG A 365 8.49 -21.09 -0.46
N GLY A 366 7.73 -22.16 -0.60
CA GLY A 366 7.17 -22.94 0.49
C GLY A 366 5.93 -22.34 1.15
N PHE A 367 5.32 -21.30 0.55
CA PHE A 367 4.06 -20.73 1.00
C PHE A 367 2.89 -21.45 0.34
N CYS A 368 1.87 -21.83 1.11
CA CYS A 368 0.65 -22.41 0.55
C CYS A 368 -0.27 -21.30 0.02
N SER A 369 -0.80 -21.46 -1.19
CA SER A 369 -1.75 -20.52 -1.78
C SER A 369 -2.95 -20.24 -0.86
N ALA A 370 -3.48 -21.27 -0.17
CA ALA A 370 -4.56 -21.11 0.80
C ALA A 370 -4.18 -20.28 2.03
N GLN A 371 -2.89 -20.21 2.40
CA GLN A 371 -2.41 -19.36 3.49
C GLN A 371 -2.39 -17.87 3.09
N VAL A 372 -2.28 -17.58 1.80
CA VAL A 372 -2.22 -16.21 1.27
C VAL A 372 -3.57 -15.72 0.78
N PHE A 373 -4.33 -16.58 0.09
CA PHE A 373 -5.60 -16.24 -0.55
C PHE A 373 -6.84 -16.78 0.20
N GLY A 374 -6.66 -17.66 1.18
CA GLY A 374 -7.77 -18.40 1.81
C GLY A 374 -8.23 -19.57 0.94
N HIS A 375 -9.12 -20.41 1.47
CA HIS A 375 -9.84 -21.37 0.62
C HIS A 375 -10.80 -20.61 -0.29
N VAL A 376 -10.70 -20.84 -1.60
CA VAL A 376 -11.64 -20.32 -2.62
C VAL A 376 -12.92 -21.13 -2.60
#